data_AF-A0A969QTZ9-F1
#
_entry.id   AF-A0A969QTZ9-F1
#
_cell.length_a   1.000
_cell.length_b   1.000
_cell.length_c   1.000
_cell.angle_alpha   90.00
_cell.angle_beta   90.00
_cell.angle_gamma   90.00
#
_symmetry.space_group_name_H-M   'P 1'
#
loop_
_entity.id
_entity.type
_entity.pdbx_description
1 polymer ?
#
loop_
_entity_poly.entity_id
_entity_poly.type
_entity_poly.pdbx_seq_one_letter_code
_entity_poly.pdbx_strand_id
1 'polypeptide(L)'
;RRGSYWTAQIAESGLLNEPELTDATGLETIVRYSLSAGISVFSFEEPDRFPLPAELGQQIKVEFPNAERVWQTWKSASVASRAQWLRTPPQPIYLKPPHITPAKRSWLLK
;
A
#
# COMPACT_ATOMS: atom_id res chain seq x y z
N ARG A 1 -3.32 -6.79 -12.37
CA ARG A 1 -3.30 -8.00 -13.23
C ARG A 1 -4.52 -8.84 -12.85
N ARG A 2 -5.26 -9.45 -13.79
CA ARG A 2 -6.50 -10.18 -13.45
C ARG A 2 -6.12 -11.43 -12.63
N GLY A 3 -6.38 -11.41 -11.33
CA GLY A 3 -6.17 -12.54 -10.41
C GLY A 3 -4.95 -12.47 -9.48
N SER A 4 -4.15 -11.40 -9.51
CA SER A 4 -3.05 -11.21 -8.53
C SER A 4 -3.20 -9.89 -7.80
N TYR A 5 -2.99 -9.93 -6.49
CA TYR A 5 -3.18 -8.83 -5.55
C TYR A 5 -1.83 -8.43 -4.96
N TRP A 6 -1.56 -7.13 -4.97
CA TRP A 6 -0.33 -6.56 -4.46
C TRP A 6 -0.53 -6.18 -3.00
N THR A 7 0.39 -6.58 -2.13
CA THR A 7 0.34 -6.30 -0.71
C THR A 7 1.71 -5.80 -0.24
N ALA A 8 1.70 -4.91 0.76
CA ALA A 8 2.90 -4.36 1.34
C ALA A 8 2.66 -4.06 2.81
N GLN A 9 3.66 -4.30 3.64
CA GLN A 9 3.62 -3.94 5.05
C GLN A 9 4.43 -2.67 5.29
N ILE A 10 3.83 -1.72 6.01
CA ILE A 10 4.44 -0.43 6.32
C ILE A 10 4.66 -0.34 7.83
N ALA A 11 5.87 0.02 8.23
CA ALA A 11 6.26 0.29 9.61
C ALA A 11 7.24 1.48 9.63
N GLU A 12 7.18 2.30 10.68
CA GLU A 12 8.14 3.41 10.89
C GLU A 12 8.34 4.34 9.67
N SER A 13 7.27 4.61 8.92
CA SER A 13 7.28 5.43 7.68
C SER A 13 7.99 4.80 6.48
N GLY A 14 8.27 3.49 6.52
CA GLY A 14 8.90 2.74 5.45
C GLY A 14 8.19 1.43 5.14
N LEU A 15 8.57 0.79 4.03
CA LEU A 15 8.21 -0.60 3.78
C LEU A 15 9.03 -1.49 4.70
N LEU A 16 8.36 -2.43 5.38
CA LEU A 16 9.05 -3.41 6.22
C LEU A 16 9.76 -4.46 5.36
N ASN A 17 9.12 -4.88 4.27
CA ASN A 17 9.63 -5.83 3.29
C ASN A 17 9.28 -5.34 1.88
N GLU A 18 9.93 -5.93 0.87
CA GLU A 18 9.54 -5.73 -0.52
C GLU A 18 8.05 -6.10 -0.72
N PRO A 19 7.31 -5.35 -1.54
CA PRO A 19 5.92 -5.67 -1.80
C PRO A 19 5.76 -7.01 -2.52
N GLU A 20 4.73 -7.75 -2.15
CA GLU A 20 4.50 -9.10 -2.64
C GLU A 20 3.21 -9.20 -3.46
N LEU A 21 3.21 -10.12 -4.42
CA LEU A 21 2.01 -10.52 -5.15
C LEU A 21 1.47 -11.83 -4.58
N THR A 22 0.16 -11.86 -4.38
CA THR A 22 -0.55 -13.05 -3.91
C THR A 22 -1.82 -13.29 -4.73
N ASP A 23 -2.44 -14.45 -4.55
CA ASP A 23 -3.75 -14.77 -5.12
C ASP A 23 -4.89 -14.33 -4.18
N ALA A 24 -6.14 -14.67 -4.53
CA ALA A 24 -7.32 -14.29 -3.73
C ALA A 24 -7.27 -14.87 -2.31
N THR A 25 -6.91 -16.15 -2.18
CA THR A 25 -6.84 -16.87 -0.91
C THR A 25 -5.75 -16.29 -0.01
N GLY A 26 -4.59 -15.98 -0.58
CA GLY A 26 -3.50 -15.36 0.15
C GLY A 26 -3.82 -13.93 0.57
N LEU A 27 -4.51 -13.14 -0.29
CA LEU A 27 -5.00 -11.82 0.10
C LEU A 27 -5.93 -11.92 1.32
N GLU A 28 -6.92 -12.82 1.28
CA GLU A 28 -7.84 -13.02 2.40
C GLU A 28 -7.10 -13.39 3.68
N THR A 29 -6.13 -14.31 3.59
CA THR A 29 -5.31 -14.75 4.72
C THR A 29 -4.55 -13.58 5.35
N ILE A 30 -3.90 -12.75 4.52
CA ILE A 30 -3.15 -11.57 4.98
C ILE A 30 -4.06 -10.55 5.65
N VAL A 31 -5.21 -10.25 5.05
CA VAL A 31 -6.18 -9.27 5.59
C VAL A 31 -6.74 -9.78 6.91
N ARG A 32 -7.18 -11.04 6.97
CA ARG A 32 -7.74 -11.66 8.18
C ARG A 32 -6.73 -11.67 9.33
N TYR A 33 -5.49 -12.05 9.06
CA TYR A 33 -4.41 -12.04 10.04
C TYR A 33 -4.11 -10.62 10.54
N SER A 34 -4.01 -9.66 9.62
CA SER A 34 -3.70 -8.27 9.98
C SER A 34 -4.78 -7.69 10.89
N LEU A 35 -6.06 -7.86 10.53
CA LEU A 35 -7.18 -7.39 11.32
C LEU A 35 -7.27 -8.08 12.70
N SER A 36 -7.05 -9.41 12.77
CA SER A 36 -7.05 -10.12 14.05
C SER A 36 -5.89 -9.74 14.96
N ALA A 37 -4.76 -9.34 14.38
CA ALA A 37 -3.60 -8.79 15.10
C ALA A 37 -3.75 -7.30 15.47
N GLY A 38 -4.88 -6.65 15.16
CA GLY A 38 -5.10 -5.24 15.43
C GLY A 38 -4.33 -4.29 14.49
N ILE A 39 -3.79 -4.81 13.39
CA ILE A 39 -3.09 -4.03 12.36
C ILE A 39 -4.12 -3.43 11.41
N SER A 40 -4.06 -2.12 11.20
CA SER A 40 -4.93 -1.45 10.23
C SER A 40 -4.57 -1.85 8.81
N VAL A 41 -5.58 -2.22 8.02
CA VAL A 41 -5.46 -2.49 6.59
C VAL A 41 -6.09 -1.33 5.82
N PHE A 42 -5.39 -0.83 4.80
CA PHE A 42 -5.93 0.18 3.91
C PHE A 42 -5.68 -0.16 2.44
N SER A 43 -6.47 0.43 1.55
CA SER A 43 -6.38 0.29 0.10
C SER A 43 -6.54 1.64 -0.59
N PHE A 44 -5.93 1.78 -1.77
CA PHE A 44 -6.14 2.92 -2.68
C PHE A 44 -7.27 2.68 -3.71
N GLU A 45 -8.00 1.58 -3.55
CA GLU A 45 -9.12 1.14 -4.38
C GLU A 45 -10.25 0.66 -3.47
N GLU A 46 -11.50 0.79 -3.93
CA GLU A 46 -12.69 0.35 -3.19
C GLU A 46 -12.60 -1.13 -2.77
N PRO A 47 -12.93 -1.50 -1.51
CA PRO A 47 -12.76 -2.87 -1.01
C PRO A 47 -13.56 -3.91 -1.78
N ASP A 48 -14.72 -3.52 -2.33
CA ASP A 48 -15.60 -4.37 -3.15
C ASP A 48 -14.95 -4.86 -4.45
N ARG A 49 -13.79 -4.31 -4.83
CA ARG A 49 -13.00 -4.77 -5.98
C ARG A 49 -12.13 -5.98 -5.66
N PHE A 50 -11.96 -6.32 -4.38
CA PHE A 50 -11.21 -7.49 -3.94
C PHE A 50 -12.15 -8.67 -3.69
N PRO A 51 -11.71 -9.91 -3.95
CA PRO A 51 -12.49 -11.11 -3.70
C PRO A 51 -12.44 -11.47 -2.20
N LEU A 52 -12.87 -10.56 -1.34
CA LEU A 52 -12.87 -10.71 0.10
C LEU A 52 -14.29 -10.91 0.62
N PRO A 53 -14.47 -11.70 1.70
CA PRO A 53 -15.71 -11.70 2.45
C PRO A 53 -16.10 -10.28 2.89
N ALA A 54 -17.40 -9.98 2.86
CA ALA A 54 -17.92 -8.64 3.12
C ALA A 54 -17.50 -8.10 4.50
N GLU A 55 -17.44 -8.97 5.51
CA GLU A 55 -17.03 -8.63 6.87
C GLU A 55 -15.56 -8.17 6.96
N LEU A 56 -14.69 -8.68 6.09
CA LEU A 56 -13.30 -8.23 5.99
C LEU A 56 -13.21 -6.95 5.17
N GLY A 57 -13.93 -6.89 4.04
CA GLY A 57 -13.98 -5.72 3.16
C GLY A 57 -14.40 -4.44 3.88
N GLN A 58 -15.40 -4.51 4.76
CA GLN A 58 -15.89 -3.37 5.56
C GLN A 58 -14.86 -2.80 6.55
N GLN A 59 -13.84 -3.58 6.92
CA GLN A 59 -12.79 -3.15 7.84
C GLN A 59 -11.58 -2.54 7.12
N ILE A 60 -11.51 -2.65 5.79
CA ILE A 60 -10.45 -2.05 4.99
C ILE A 60 -10.76 -0.56 4.82
N LYS A 61 -9.82 0.29 5.22
CA LYS A 61 -9.92 1.73 5.00
C LYS A 61 -9.56 2.08 3.57
N VAL A 62 -10.40 2.86 2.90
CA VAL A 62 -10.02 3.49 1.64
C VAL A 62 -9.27 4.76 1.97
N GLU A 63 -8.01 4.83 1.57
CA GLU A 63 -7.15 5.99 1.80
C GLU A 63 -6.57 6.45 0.47
N PHE A 64 -6.23 7.73 0.39
CA PHE A 64 -5.54 8.30 -0.77
C PHE A 64 -4.42 9.22 -0.29
N PRO A 65 -3.25 9.23 -0.97
CA PRO A 65 -2.21 10.19 -0.67
C PRO A 65 -2.77 11.61 -0.84
N ASN A 66 -2.62 12.43 0.21
CA ASN A 66 -3.13 13.80 0.23
C ASN A 66 -2.03 14.74 0.70
N ALA A 67 -1.60 15.63 -0.19
CA ALA A 67 -0.53 16.61 0.06
C ALA A 67 -0.86 17.54 1.24
N GLU A 68 -2.13 17.91 1.42
CA GLU A 68 -2.56 18.71 2.56
C GLU A 68 -2.34 17.95 3.86
N ARG A 69 -2.76 16.68 3.95
CA ARG A 69 -2.55 15.85 5.16
C ARG A 69 -1.06 15.70 5.47
N VAL A 70 -0.22 15.52 4.45
CA VAL A 70 1.25 15.49 4.61
C VAL A 70 1.77 16.80 5.21
N TRP A 71 1.33 17.94 4.68
CA TRP A 71 1.72 19.25 5.19
C TRP A 71 1.23 19.51 6.63
N GLN A 72 0.01 19.12 6.96
CA GLN A 72 -0.53 19.27 8.31
C GLN A 72 0.21 18.38 9.31
N THR A 73 0.58 17.14 8.93
CA THR A 73 1.44 16.26 9.72
C THR A 73 2.80 16.89 9.96
N TRP A 74 3.42 17.48 8.93
CA TRP A 74 4.68 18.20 9.08
C TRP A 74 4.54 19.37 10.07
N LYS A 75 3.53 20.23 9.90
CA LYS A 75 3.28 21.39 10.77
C LYS A 75 2.94 21.04 12.22
N SER A 76 2.33 19.88 12.46
CA SER A 76 2.01 19.42 13.82
C SER A 76 3.13 18.62 14.48
N ALA A 77 4.12 18.14 13.71
CA ALA A 77 5.24 17.39 14.26
C ALA A 77 6.15 18.25 15.15
N SER A 78 6.72 17.62 16.17
CA SER A 78 7.70 18.25 17.06
C SER A 78 9.00 18.61 16.32
N VAL A 79 9.78 19.53 16.87
CA VAL A 79 11.10 19.89 16.34
C VAL A 79 12.00 18.65 16.24
N ALA A 80 11.97 17.77 17.24
CA ALA A 80 12.74 16.54 17.26
C ALA A 80 12.34 15.58 16.11
N SER A 81 11.03 15.38 15.89
CA SER A 81 10.51 14.53 14.81
C SER A 81 10.87 15.07 13.43
N ARG A 82 10.73 16.39 13.21
CA ARG A 82 11.15 17.02 11.95
C ARG A 82 12.66 16.86 11.71
N ALA A 83 13.47 17.08 12.74
CA ALA A 83 14.92 16.90 12.66
C ALA A 83 15.32 15.44 12.40
N GLN A 84 14.53 14.47 12.86
CA GLN A 84 14.70 13.05 12.50
C GLN A 84 14.35 12.80 11.03
N TRP A 85 13.20 13.27 10.55
CA TRP A 85 12.79 13.08 9.15
C TRP A 85 13.73 13.76 8.16
N LEU A 86 14.31 14.91 8.50
CA LEU A 86 15.29 15.59 7.65
C LEU A 86 16.64 14.86 7.57
N ARG A 87 16.98 14.00 8.55
CA ARG A 87 18.24 13.24 8.54
C ARG A 87 18.23 12.07 7.56
N THR A 88 17.05 11.56 7.22
CA THR A 88 16.90 10.44 6.30
C THR A 88 15.87 10.80 5.25
N PRO A 89 16.30 11.15 4.02
CA PRO A 89 15.34 11.43 2.96
C PRO A 89 14.44 10.20 2.78
N PRO A 90 13.11 10.37 2.69
CA PRO A 90 12.22 9.25 2.51
C PRO A 90 12.57 8.56 1.19
N GLN A 91 12.73 7.23 1.23
CA GLN A 91 12.89 6.45 0.02
C GLN A 91 11.58 6.53 -0.78
N PRO A 92 11.64 6.69 -2.11
CA PRO A 92 10.43 6.64 -2.93
C PRO A 92 9.81 5.25 -2.80
N ILE A 93 8.60 5.18 -2.24
CA ILE A 93 7.82 3.95 -2.13
C ILE A 93 6.79 3.92 -3.25
N TYR A 94 6.78 2.83 -4.02
CA TYR A 94 5.69 2.57 -4.95
C TYR A 94 4.45 2.13 -4.17
N LEU A 95 3.51 3.06 -4.01
CA LEU A 95 2.22 2.81 -3.35
C LEU A 95 1.23 2.06 -4.23
N LYS A 96 1.54 1.89 -5.51
CA LYS A 96 0.80 1.07 -6.47
C LYS A 96 1.80 0.21 -7.23
N PRO A 97 1.41 -1.01 -7.65
CA PRO A 97 2.28 -1.82 -8.47
C PRO A 97 2.72 -1.01 -9.69
N PRO A 98 4.02 -1.02 -10.04
CA PRO A 98 4.49 -0.27 -11.18
C PRO A 98 3.72 -0.72 -12.42
N HIS A 99 3.21 0.24 -13.19
CA HIS A 99 2.59 -0.01 -14.48
C HIS A 99 3.67 -0.42 -15.49
N ILE A 100 4.27 -1.60 -15.29
CA ILE A 100 5.10 -2.23 -16.31
C ILE A 100 4.12 -2.82 -17.32
N THR A 101 3.82 -2.02 -18.34
CA THR A 101 3.27 -2.54 -19.59
C THR A 101 4.24 -3.63 -20.06
N PRO A 102 3.76 -4.85 -20.39
CA PRO A 102 4.61 -5.83 -21.03
C PRO A 102 5.35 -5.15 -22.18
N ALA A 103 6.67 -5.37 -22.30
CA ALA A 103 7.41 -4.88 -23.45
C ALA A 103 6.65 -5.27 -24.72
N LYS A 104 6.58 -4.35 -25.70
CA LYS A 104 5.97 -4.67 -27.01
C LYS A 104 6.58 -5.98 -27.48
N ARG A 105 5.72 -6.94 -27.82
CA ARG A 105 6.17 -8.22 -28.38
C ARG A 105 7.06 -7.90 -29.58
N SER A 106 8.18 -8.60 -29.73
CA SER A 106 9.21 -8.28 -30.72
C SER A 106 8.66 -8.09 -32.14
N TRP A 107 7.59 -8.81 -32.50
CA TRP A 107 6.91 -8.69 -33.80
C TRP A 107 5.98 -7.47 -33.98
N LEU A 108 5.76 -6.67 -32.94
CA LEU A 108 5.01 -5.40 -32.97
C LEU A 108 5.93 -4.16 -33.00
N LEU A 109 7.25 -4.37 -32.95
CA LEU A 109 8.25 -3.35 -33.18
C LEU A 109 8.61 -3.44 -34.67
N LYS A 110 8.08 -2.52 -35.48
CA LYS A 110 8.49 -2.31 -36.87
C LYS A 110 9.65 -1.33 -36.91
#